data_AF-A0A1B6FCS2-F1
#
_entry.id   AF-A0A1B6FCS2-F1
#
_cell.length_a   1.000
_cell.length_b   1.000
_cell.length_c   1.000
_cell.angle_alpha   90.00
_cell.angle_beta   90.00
_cell.angle_gamma   90.00
#
_symmetry.space_group_name_H-M   'P 1'
#
loop_
_entity.id
_entity.type
_entity.pdbx_description
1 polymer ?
#
loop_
_entity_poly.entity_id
_entity_poly.type
_entity_poly.pdbx_seq_one_letter_code
_entity_poly.pdbx_strand_id
1 'polypeptide(L)'
;QPDVLENQFSLLNSLWFTIGSLMQQGSDIAPKAVSTRMVAGMWWFFTLIMISSYTANLAAFLTVERMDSPIESAEDLAKQTKIKYGALRGGSTAAFFRDSNFSTYQRMWSFMESARPSVFTSSNVEGVE
;
A
#
# COMPACT_ATOMS: atom_id res chain seq x y z
N GLN A 1 48.15 -4.34 -33.65
CA GLN A 1 47.61 -4.27 -32.28
C GLN A 1 48.30 -3.11 -31.61
N PRO A 2 47.60 -2.15 -30.98
CA PRO A 2 48.29 -1.07 -30.29
C PRO A 2 48.91 -1.62 -28.99
N ASP A 3 50.19 -1.32 -28.77
CA ASP A 3 51.04 -1.84 -27.69
C ASP A 3 50.80 -1.19 -26.30
N VAL A 4 49.80 -0.32 -26.16
CA VAL A 4 49.51 0.38 -24.91
C VAL A 4 48.00 0.43 -24.66
N LEU A 5 47.54 -0.20 -23.56
CA LEU A 5 46.17 -0.05 -23.07
C LEU A 5 46.04 1.31 -22.38
N GLU A 6 45.52 2.32 -23.08
CA GLU A 6 45.13 3.58 -22.43
C GLU A 6 43.98 3.35 -21.43
N ASN A 7 44.16 3.86 -20.22
CA ASN A 7 43.17 3.74 -19.15
C ASN A 7 42.00 4.70 -19.42
N GLN A 8 40.83 4.14 -19.78
CA GLN A 8 39.63 4.94 -20.04
C GLN A 8 38.81 5.26 -18.77
N PHE A 9 39.27 4.85 -17.59
CA PHE A 9 38.64 5.22 -16.31
C PHE A 9 39.11 6.61 -15.84
N SER A 10 38.48 7.66 -16.36
CA SER A 10 38.41 8.96 -15.68
C SER A 10 37.35 8.91 -14.56
N LEU A 11 37.37 9.85 -13.61
CA LEU A 11 36.37 9.95 -12.53
C LEU A 11 34.93 9.98 -13.07
N LEU A 12 34.70 10.77 -14.12
CA LEU A 12 33.40 10.86 -14.80
C LEU A 12 32.98 9.55 -15.46
N ASN A 13 33.92 8.84 -16.07
CA ASN A 13 33.66 7.54 -16.70
C ASN A 13 33.42 6.43 -15.65
N SER A 14 34.04 6.55 -14.49
CA SER A 14 33.80 5.66 -13.34
C SER A 14 32.41 5.88 -12.75
N LEU A 15 31.99 7.15 -12.60
CA LEU A 15 30.63 7.49 -12.18
C LEU A 15 29.60 7.00 -13.20
N TRP A 16 29.86 7.20 -14.49
CA TRP A 16 29.01 6.69 -15.56
C TRP A 16 28.89 5.16 -15.54
N PHE A 17 30.01 4.45 -15.31
CA PHE A 17 30.03 2.99 -15.11
C PHE A 17 29.19 2.57 -13.89
N THR A 18 29.29 3.28 -12.76
CA THR A 18 28.48 2.97 -11.56
C THR A 18 26.99 3.22 -11.77
N ILE A 19 26.63 4.27 -12.51
CA ILE A 19 25.23 4.59 -12.83
C ILE A 19 24.66 3.59 -13.85
N GLY A 20 25.41 3.26 -14.90
CA GLY A 20 25.00 2.28 -15.91
C GLY A 20 24.86 0.85 -15.37
N SER A 21 25.73 0.47 -14.42
CA SER A 21 25.61 -0.82 -13.70
C SER A 21 24.45 -0.85 -12.71
N LEU A 22 24.13 0.28 -12.06
CA LEU A 22 22.94 0.40 -11.22
C LEU A 22 21.65 0.31 -12.04
N MET A 23 21.62 0.92 -13.23
CA MET A 23 20.47 0.90 -14.14
C MET A 23 20.37 -0.39 -14.96
N GLN A 24 21.26 -1.37 -14.75
CA GLN A 24 21.29 -2.64 -15.50
C GLN A 24 21.45 -2.49 -17.02
N GLN A 25 21.78 -1.29 -17.52
CA GLN A 25 21.96 -0.99 -18.95
C GLN A 25 23.32 -1.46 -19.47
N GLY A 26 24.25 -1.80 -18.57
CA GLY A 26 25.62 -2.10 -18.94
C GLY A 26 26.37 -0.84 -19.38
N SER A 27 27.68 -0.97 -19.60
CA SER A 27 28.52 0.12 -20.11
C SER A 27 29.54 -0.46 -21.06
N ASP A 28 29.85 0.24 -22.14
CA ASP A 28 30.88 -0.17 -23.12
C ASP A 28 32.32 -0.15 -22.57
N ILE A 29 32.51 0.27 -21.32
CA ILE A 29 33.81 0.38 -20.67
C ILE A 29 34.10 -0.93 -19.92
N ALA A 30 34.82 -1.84 -20.58
CA ALA A 30 35.25 -3.11 -19.98
C ALA A 30 36.54 -2.93 -19.15
N PRO A 31 36.53 -3.25 -17.83
CA PRO A 31 37.76 -3.23 -17.02
C PRO A 31 38.75 -4.30 -17.51
N LYS A 32 39.94 -3.83 -17.89
CA LYS A 32 41.04 -4.65 -18.43
C LYS A 32 41.91 -5.29 -17.34
N ALA A 33 42.00 -4.70 -16.15
CA ALA A 33 42.80 -5.21 -15.03
C ALA A 33 42.01 -6.16 -14.12
N VAL A 34 42.69 -7.12 -13.48
CA VAL A 34 42.05 -8.12 -12.59
C VAL A 34 41.47 -7.46 -11.33
N SER A 35 42.15 -6.47 -10.75
CA SER A 35 41.69 -5.74 -9.57
C SER A 35 40.39 -4.98 -9.81
N THR A 36 40.25 -4.33 -10.97
CA THR A 36 39.02 -3.58 -11.32
C THR A 36 37.84 -4.50 -11.63
N ARG A 37 38.08 -5.73 -12.09
CA ARG A 37 37.04 -6.76 -12.23
C ARG A 37 36.51 -7.25 -10.88
N MET A 38 37.39 -7.44 -9.89
CA MET A 38 36.95 -7.83 -8.53
C MET A 38 36.08 -6.75 -7.89
N VAL A 39 36.46 -5.48 -8.02
CA VAL A 39 35.66 -4.34 -7.53
C VAL A 39 34.32 -4.24 -8.27
N ALA A 40 34.31 -4.39 -9.59
CA ALA A 40 33.08 -4.39 -10.38
C ALA A 40 32.14 -5.56 -9.99
N GLY A 41 32.68 -6.74 -9.70
CA GLY A 41 31.90 -7.89 -9.22
C GLY A 41 31.27 -7.65 -7.84
N MET A 42 32.03 -7.07 -6.91
CA MET A 42 31.51 -6.69 -5.59
C MET A 42 30.42 -5.61 -5.70
N TRP A 43 30.63 -4.61 -6.57
CA TRP A 43 29.64 -3.58 -6.85
C TRP A 43 28.36 -4.17 -7.46
N TRP A 44 28.49 -5.09 -8.42
CA TRP A 44 27.35 -5.74 -9.04
C TRP A 44 26.54 -6.60 -8.06
N PHE A 45 27.22 -7.28 -7.12
CA PHE A 45 26.55 -8.01 -6.06
C PHE A 45 25.77 -7.07 -5.12
N PHE A 46 26.37 -5.92 -4.78
CA PHE A 46 25.70 -4.89 -3.99
C PHE A 46 24.46 -4.32 -4.70
N THR A 47 24.57 -3.98 -5.99
CA THR A 47 23.43 -3.44 -6.76
C THR A 47 22.31 -4.48 -6.90
N LEU A 48 22.64 -5.75 -7.10
CA LEU A 48 21.64 -6.83 -7.12
C LEU A 48 20.87 -6.94 -5.81
N ILE A 49 21.56 -6.90 -4.66
CA ILE A 49 20.91 -6.94 -3.34
C ILE A 49 20.01 -5.72 -3.15
N MET A 50 20.48 -4.54 -3.54
CA MET A 50 19.73 -3.28 -3.42
C MET A 50 18.44 -3.34 -4.26
N ILE A 51 18.55 -3.68 -5.55
CA ILE A 51 17.39 -3.76 -6.45
C ILE A 51 16.43 -4.84 -5.96
N SER A 52 16.93 -6.03 -5.60
CA SER A 52 16.10 -7.11 -5.07
C SER A 52 15.33 -6.70 -3.82
N SER A 53 15.97 -6.01 -2.88
CA SER A 53 15.31 -5.51 -1.66
C SER A 53 14.25 -4.45 -1.97
N TYR A 54 14.54 -3.54 -2.91
CA TYR A 54 13.58 -2.53 -3.36
C TYR A 54 12.38 -3.17 -4.08
N THR A 55 12.63 -4.09 -5.01
CA THR A 55 11.59 -4.84 -5.72
C THR A 55 10.76 -5.68 -4.76
N ALA A 56 11.35 -6.30 -3.74
CA ALA A 56 10.63 -7.05 -2.72
C ALA A 56 9.72 -6.15 -1.86
N ASN A 57 10.23 -4.99 -1.41
CA ASN A 57 9.44 -4.04 -0.65
C ASN A 57 8.30 -3.43 -1.50
N LEU A 58 8.57 -3.13 -2.77
CA LEU A 58 7.57 -2.67 -3.71
C LEU A 58 6.51 -3.73 -3.99
N ALA A 59 6.91 -4.99 -4.21
CA ALA A 59 5.98 -6.10 -4.41
C ALA A 59 5.14 -6.35 -3.16
N ALA A 60 5.73 -6.26 -1.96
CA ALA A 60 5.01 -6.32 -0.70
C ALA A 60 3.98 -5.19 -0.62
N PHE A 61 4.33 -3.96 -0.99
CA PHE A 61 3.39 -2.85 -1.04
C PHE A 61 2.26 -3.06 -2.06
N LEU A 62 2.57 -3.58 -3.25
CA LEU A 62 1.58 -3.80 -4.32
C LEU A 62 0.64 -4.99 -4.07
N THR A 63 1.10 -5.99 -3.31
CA THR A 63 0.30 -7.17 -2.95
C THR A 63 -0.45 -7.02 -1.63
N VAL A 64 -0.13 -5.98 -0.86
CA VAL A 64 -0.99 -5.54 0.25
C VAL A 64 -2.24 -4.92 -0.36
N GLU A 65 -3.21 -5.78 -0.67
CA GLU A 65 -4.60 -5.42 -0.50
C GLU A 65 -4.78 -5.18 0.99
N ARG A 66 -4.80 -3.91 1.40
CA ARG A 66 -5.29 -3.59 2.73
C ARG A 66 -6.76 -4.00 2.76
N MET A 67 -7.04 -5.19 3.27
CA MET A 67 -8.32 -5.51 3.88
C MET A 67 -8.45 -4.72 5.20
N ASP A 68 -8.16 -3.42 5.18
CA ASP A 68 -8.55 -2.52 6.25
C ASP A 68 -10.07 -2.48 6.17
N SER A 69 -10.74 -3.29 7.00
CA SER A 69 -12.18 -3.14 7.17
C SER A 69 -12.38 -1.71 7.67
N PRO A 70 -13.08 -0.84 6.93
CA PRO A 70 -13.22 0.56 7.31
C PRO A 70 -14.00 0.73 8.62
N ILE A 71 -14.59 -0.35 9.15
CA ILE A 71 -15.36 -0.41 10.38
C ILE A 71 -14.93 -1.66 11.16
N GLU A 72 -14.32 -1.47 12.33
CA GLU A 72 -14.00 -2.55 13.27
C GLU A 72 -15.04 -2.63 14.42
N SER A 73 -15.72 -1.52 14.71
CA SER A 73 -16.67 -1.41 15.82
C SER A 73 -17.93 -0.60 15.48
N ALA A 74 -18.99 -0.76 16.27
CA ALA A 74 -20.20 0.05 16.16
C ALA A 74 -19.92 1.54 16.45
N GLU A 75 -18.94 1.83 17.30
CA GLU A 75 -18.46 3.18 17.59
C GLU A 75 -17.86 3.84 16.34
N ASP A 76 -17.11 3.10 15.53
CA ASP A 76 -16.53 3.63 14.30
C ASP A 76 -17.61 3.93 13.26
N LEU A 77 -18.62 3.07 13.19
CA LEU A 77 -19.81 3.30 12.38
C LEU A 77 -20.60 4.54 12.83
N ALA A 78 -20.68 4.80 14.14
CA ALA A 78 -21.37 5.96 14.71
C ALA A 78 -20.61 7.29 14.54
N LYS A 79 -19.27 7.24 14.40
CA LYS A 79 -18.42 8.43 14.17
C LYS A 79 -18.49 8.90 12.72
N GLN A 80 -18.60 7.98 11.77
CA GLN A 80 -18.63 8.28 10.34
C GLN A 80 -20.07 8.46 9.83
N THR A 81 -20.23 9.17 8.71
CA THR A 81 -21.54 9.43 8.07
C THR A 81 -21.60 8.99 6.60
N LYS A 82 -20.51 8.40 6.08
CA LYS A 82 -20.37 7.97 4.68
C LYS A 82 -21.16 6.70 4.39
N ILE A 83 -21.10 5.73 5.30
CA ILE A 83 -21.80 4.44 5.24
C ILE A 83 -23.07 4.59 6.06
N LYS A 84 -24.21 4.46 5.39
CA LYS A 84 -25.53 4.46 6.04
C LYS A 84 -25.76 3.12 6.69
N TYR A 85 -26.44 3.14 7.83
CA TYR A 85 -26.84 1.96 8.57
C TYR A 85 -28.27 2.15 9.06
N GLY A 86 -28.98 1.04 9.23
CA GLY A 86 -30.38 1.01 9.59
C GLY A 86 -30.78 -0.31 10.22
N ALA A 87 -32.06 -0.43 10.56
CA ALA A 87 -32.64 -1.62 11.13
C ALA A 87 -34.02 -1.87 10.54
N LEU A 88 -34.57 -3.07 10.78
CA LEU A 88 -35.95 -3.37 10.42
C LEU A 88 -36.93 -2.42 11.11
N ARG A 89 -37.84 -1.81 10.35
CA ARG A 89 -38.87 -0.91 10.87
C ARG A 89 -39.77 -1.66 11.86
N GLY A 90 -39.86 -1.15 13.10
CA GLY A 90 -40.65 -1.78 14.16
C GLY A 90 -40.05 -3.08 14.71
N GLY A 91 -38.82 -3.45 14.32
CA GLY A 91 -38.11 -4.59 14.87
C GLY A 91 -37.58 -4.33 16.29
N SER A 92 -37.29 -5.41 17.02
CA SER A 92 -36.69 -5.34 18.36
C SER A 92 -35.34 -4.62 18.37
N THR A 93 -34.53 -4.76 17.31
CA THR A 93 -33.25 -4.06 17.15
C THR A 93 -33.43 -2.54 17.04
N ALA A 94 -34.47 -2.07 16.33
CA ALA A 94 -34.78 -0.65 16.26
C ALA A 94 -35.24 -0.11 17.63
N ALA A 95 -36.09 -0.86 18.34
CA ALA A 95 -36.49 -0.52 19.71
C ALA A 95 -35.29 -0.52 20.68
N PHE A 96 -34.35 -1.46 20.53
CA PHE A 96 -33.13 -1.50 21.33
C PHE A 96 -32.31 -0.22 21.18
N PHE A 97 -32.07 0.27 19.95
CA PHE A 97 -31.32 1.51 19.75
C PHE A 97 -32.06 2.74 20.29
N ARG A 98 -33.39 2.77 20.19
CA ARG A 98 -34.23 3.85 20.74
C ARG A 98 -34.22 3.89 22.26
N ASP A 99 -34.34 2.73 22.90
CA ASP A 99 -34.53 2.59 24.35
C ASP A 99 -33.18 2.35 25.08
N SER A 100 -32.05 2.34 24.34
CA SER A 100 -30.73 2.14 24.91
C SER A 100 -30.27 3.31 25.79
N ASN A 101 -29.57 2.99 26.87
CA ASN A 101 -28.95 3.97 27.77
C ASN A 101 -27.48 4.27 27.42
N PHE A 102 -26.96 3.73 26.30
CA PHE A 102 -25.59 3.95 25.87
C PHE A 102 -25.52 5.10 24.87
N SER A 103 -24.63 6.08 25.11
CA SER A 103 -24.56 7.32 24.32
C SER A 103 -24.24 7.08 22.83
N THR A 104 -23.40 6.09 22.52
CA THR A 104 -23.12 5.68 21.13
C THR A 104 -24.39 5.20 20.43
N TYR A 105 -25.20 4.37 21.09
CA TYR A 105 -26.42 3.80 20.51
C TYR A 105 -27.54 4.82 20.36
N GLN A 106 -27.66 5.77 21.30
CA GLN A 106 -28.56 6.90 21.17
C GLN A 106 -28.19 7.79 19.98
N ARG A 107 -26.89 8.05 19.78
CA ARG A 107 -26.40 8.79 18.61
C ARG A 107 -26.69 8.05 17.31
N MET A 108 -26.51 6.74 17.28
CA MET A 108 -26.89 5.89 16.14
C MET A 108 -28.40 5.95 15.87
N TRP A 109 -29.24 5.94 16.90
CA TRP A 109 -30.68 6.11 16.76
C TRP A 109 -31.03 7.48 16.15
N SER A 110 -30.47 8.56 16.66
CA SER A 110 -30.71 9.91 16.11
C SER A 110 -30.26 10.02 14.65
N PHE A 111 -29.17 9.34 14.26
CA PHE A 111 -28.77 9.25 12.86
C PHE A 111 -29.80 8.49 12.02
N MET A 112 -30.26 7.32 12.48
CA MET A 112 -31.26 6.53 11.76
C MET A 112 -32.59 7.26 11.59
N GLU A 113 -33.02 8.03 12.59
CA GLU A 113 -34.27 8.80 12.58
C GLU A 113 -34.17 10.05 11.68
N SER A 114 -33.01 10.71 11.64
CA SER A 114 -32.79 11.90 10.82
C SER A 114 -32.38 11.59 9.37
N ALA A 115 -32.00 10.35 9.07
CA ALA A 115 -31.51 9.97 7.75
C ALA A 115 -32.61 10.06 6.67
N ARG A 116 -32.29 10.74 5.56
CA ARG A 116 -33.11 10.80 4.35
C ARG A 116 -32.29 10.34 3.14
N PRO A 117 -32.78 9.40 2.30
CA PRO A 117 -33.99 8.58 2.46
C PRO A 117 -33.93 7.65 3.69
N SER A 118 -35.09 7.12 4.10
CA SER A 118 -35.23 6.21 5.25
C SER A 118 -34.25 5.05 5.15
N VAL A 119 -33.46 4.84 6.21
CA VAL A 119 -32.56 3.69 6.36
C VAL A 119 -33.26 2.47 6.96
N PHE A 120 -34.50 2.63 7.43
CA PHE A 120 -35.30 1.51 7.92
C PHE A 120 -35.89 0.72 6.76
N THR A 121 -35.71 -0.60 6.81
CA THR A 121 -36.27 -1.54 5.85
C THR A 121 -37.61 -2.10 6.34
N SER A 122 -38.45 -2.59 5.43
CA SER A 122 -39.75 -3.20 5.75
C SER A 122 -39.65 -4.72 5.96
N SER A 123 -38.63 -5.36 5.38
CA SER A 123 -38.35 -6.79 5.55
C SER A 123 -36.85 -7.08 5.69
N ASN A 124 -36.50 -8.27 6.18
CA ASN A 124 -35.10 -8.70 6.26
C ASN A 124 -34.49 -8.93 4.87
N VAL A 125 -35.30 -9.37 3.89
CA VAL A 125 -34.84 -9.59 2.52
C VAL A 125 -34.44 -8.26 1.87
N GLU A 126 -35.27 -7.23 2.04
CA GLU A 126 -34.99 -5.86 1.58
C GLU A 126 -33.72 -5.26 2.23
N GLY A 127 -33.30 -5.74 3.40
CA GLY A 127 -32.05 -5.29 4.04
C GLY A 127 -30.80 -6.04 3.60
N VAL A 128 -30.95 -7.15 2.87
CA VAL A 128 -29.85 -7.93 2.29
C VAL A 128 -29.59 -7.53 0.83
N GLU A 129 -30.65 -7.17 0.11
CA GLU A 129 -30.60 -6.61 -1.25
C GLU A 129 -29.98 -5.20 -1.28
#